data_AF-B1X0V5-F1
#
_entry.id   AF-B1X0V5-F1
#
_cell.length_a   1.000
_cell.length_b   1.000
_cell.length_c   1.000
_cell.angle_alpha   90.00
_cell.angle_beta   90.00
_cell.angle_gamma   90.00
#
_symmetry.space_group_name_H-M   'P 1'
#
loop_
_entity.id
_entity.type
_entity.pdbx_description
1 polymer ?
#
loop_
_entity_poly.entity_id
_entity_poly.type
_entity_poly.pdbx_seq_one_letter_code
_entity_poly.pdbx_strand_id
1 'polypeptide(L)'
;MNTRYTETFLFLSRLSRRSNKGFALGFVLTAGVLMAATGAVMLLRSSSEQEKVIAQGATAQGKTSGEVAIARVQFLLARYPFLAQYDSSQWSNVANPSTDIGQDFEEHIEITNNTGGRESSCASESEEDSSEVLTPEQQQAEIISYVDTYTSDLSPYEQSGQSKWQQIDTTNSSQVDFRLISYNAPESVPGMGELKLQSMANRDKQFKESPTQLTVTIPVKQNETTTEVEEGDTPGLWTQQGKVIKGSGGGGNKHWAAHIWVSDPCYSQKPDDPATLEVLEDIEDETLLSYNGKTYKPPIVKDMDFPEFPEFPTDLPASQVNVTVSSGNGNGNGNGNKKASSYQDSYFSTVASVMNGFVDKAFTKIFGGVALAKNGNGKGKGLVDDITDTTNDVVDDITDTTNDIVDDLTNTENTNDTTNVGGGAVCGNNSANAANGSVFPRNGDTGKIVKVGNEDVCVYEYIWNQTPSDTTIQTVSQDGKRQKVIFYIKDGVDFDLKGNEKILKNCGDFDDNADLCRPTDFQIFAQGTGNFCLSGAVVMDAFVFAPERHSGVNGGPKGALRGTIWVKGWNTSSCGSNGNHLHVTQTGNWSDFYGVKNPEAGPSIVIGQPATVKTEAFNPDI
;
A
#
# COMPACT_ATOMS: atom_id res chain seq x y z
N MET A 1 -29.20 -12.27 -73.42
CA MET A 1 -28.55 -13.03 -74.51
C MET A 1 -27.92 -12.04 -75.47
N ASN A 2 -26.60 -12.09 -75.62
CA ASN A 2 -25.78 -11.06 -76.27
C ASN A 2 -25.93 -11.13 -77.80
N THR A 3 -26.33 -10.03 -78.43
CA THR A 3 -26.63 -9.88 -79.88
C THR A 3 -25.45 -10.23 -80.80
N ARG A 4 -24.23 -10.36 -80.27
CA ARG A 4 -23.03 -10.76 -81.03
C ARG A 4 -22.99 -12.24 -81.43
N TYR A 5 -23.72 -13.13 -80.74
CA TYR A 5 -23.75 -14.55 -81.11
C TYR A 5 -24.76 -14.85 -82.22
N THR A 6 -25.77 -14.00 -82.40
CA THR A 6 -26.85 -14.19 -83.38
C THR A 6 -26.37 -13.97 -84.81
N GLU A 7 -25.47 -13.00 -85.05
CA GLU A 7 -24.94 -12.74 -86.40
C GLU A 7 -23.95 -13.82 -86.86
N THR A 8 -23.18 -14.38 -85.93
CA THR A 8 -22.23 -15.47 -86.22
C THR A 8 -22.96 -16.75 -86.64
N PHE A 9 -24.12 -17.04 -86.01
CA PHE A 9 -24.96 -18.19 -86.37
C PHE A 9 -25.62 -18.04 -87.74
N LEU A 10 -26.04 -16.83 -88.11
CA LEU A 10 -26.62 -16.55 -89.44
C LEU A 10 -25.58 -16.67 -90.56
N PHE A 11 -24.33 -16.26 -90.31
CA PHE A 11 -23.25 -16.40 -91.30
C PHE A 11 -22.87 -17.87 -91.56
N LEU A 12 -22.83 -18.70 -90.52
CA LEU A 12 -22.57 -20.14 -90.64
C LEU A 12 -23.70 -20.89 -91.38
N SER A 13 -24.95 -20.43 -91.26
CA SER A 13 -26.09 -21.05 -91.96
C SER A 13 -26.06 -20.90 -93.49
N ARG A 14 -25.38 -19.87 -94.01
CA ARG A 14 -25.30 -19.61 -95.47
C ARG A 14 -24.17 -20.33 -96.20
N LEU A 15 -23.14 -20.82 -95.48
CA LEU A 15 -22.01 -21.54 -96.08
C LEU A 15 -22.34 -23.02 -96.42
N SER A 16 -23.51 -23.52 -96.03
CA SER A 16 -23.88 -24.95 -96.14
C SER A 16 -24.35 -25.41 -97.54
N ARG A 17 -24.43 -24.53 -98.56
CA ARG A 17 -25.06 -24.88 -99.86
C ARG A 17 -24.14 -25.24 -101.04
N ARG A 18 -22.82 -25.40 -100.86
CA ARG A 18 -21.96 -26.02 -101.90
C ARG A 18 -21.15 -27.18 -101.34
N SER A 19 -21.47 -28.37 -101.82
CA SER A 19 -20.85 -29.66 -101.49
C SER A 19 -19.36 -29.70 -101.87
N ASN A 20 -18.49 -29.26 -100.97
CA ASN A 20 -17.08 -29.64 -100.93
C ASN A 20 -16.84 -30.46 -99.65
N LYS A 21 -17.18 -31.74 -99.71
CA LYS A 21 -17.17 -32.67 -98.56
C LYS A 21 -15.79 -32.83 -97.89
N GLY A 22 -14.70 -32.38 -98.52
CA GLY A 22 -13.34 -32.41 -97.96
C GLY A 22 -12.94 -31.19 -97.12
N PHE A 23 -13.49 -29.99 -97.37
CA PHE A 23 -13.06 -28.77 -96.68
C PHE A 23 -13.72 -28.60 -95.30
N ALA A 24 -14.94 -29.11 -95.13
CA ALA A 24 -15.67 -29.05 -93.87
C ALA A 24 -15.00 -29.88 -92.75
N LEU A 25 -14.39 -31.02 -93.09
CA LEU A 25 -13.73 -31.90 -92.12
C LEU A 25 -12.50 -31.20 -91.50
N GLY A 26 -11.67 -30.56 -92.32
CA GLY A 26 -10.49 -29.82 -91.85
C GLY A 26 -10.86 -28.68 -90.91
N PHE A 27 -11.89 -27.90 -91.26
CA PHE A 27 -12.36 -26.78 -90.44
C PHE A 27 -12.89 -27.24 -89.07
N VAL A 28 -13.70 -28.32 -89.03
CA VAL A 28 -14.22 -28.88 -87.79
C VAL A 28 -13.10 -29.42 -86.90
N LEU A 29 -12.09 -30.07 -87.47
CA LEU A 29 -10.95 -30.59 -86.71
C LEU A 29 -10.10 -29.45 -86.12
N THR A 30 -9.83 -28.40 -86.90
CA THR A 30 -9.11 -27.21 -86.40
C THR A 30 -9.89 -26.46 -85.32
N ALA A 31 -11.21 -26.31 -85.48
CA ALA A 31 -12.05 -25.66 -84.48
C ALA A 31 -12.13 -26.50 -83.19
N GLY A 32 -12.21 -27.83 -83.31
CA GLY A 32 -12.20 -28.75 -82.18
C GLY A 32 -10.89 -28.70 -81.38
N VAL A 33 -9.74 -28.67 -82.06
CA VAL A 33 -8.43 -28.52 -81.41
C VAL A 33 -8.30 -27.17 -80.72
N LEU A 34 -8.78 -26.09 -81.33
CA LEU A 34 -8.73 -24.75 -80.72
C LEU A 34 -9.59 -24.68 -79.45
N MET A 35 -10.79 -25.27 -79.47
CA MET A 35 -11.64 -25.34 -78.29
C MET A 35 -11.02 -26.23 -77.19
N ALA A 36 -10.43 -27.37 -77.54
CA ALA A 36 -9.74 -28.24 -76.59
C ALA A 36 -8.53 -27.55 -75.94
N ALA A 37 -7.73 -26.82 -76.73
CA ALA A 37 -6.60 -26.04 -76.21
C ALA A 37 -7.08 -24.92 -75.27
N THR A 38 -8.16 -24.24 -75.61
CA THR A 38 -8.74 -23.19 -74.76
C THR A 38 -9.27 -23.76 -73.44
N GLY A 39 -9.94 -24.91 -73.48
CA GLY A 39 -10.41 -25.63 -72.29
C GLY A 39 -9.27 -26.12 -71.40
N ALA A 40 -8.18 -26.63 -71.99
CA ALA A 40 -6.99 -27.03 -71.23
C ALA A 40 -6.31 -25.84 -70.53
N VAL A 41 -6.20 -24.69 -71.21
CA VAL A 41 -5.65 -23.47 -70.60
C VAL A 41 -6.54 -22.95 -69.46
N MET A 42 -7.86 -23.02 -69.59
CA MET A 42 -8.78 -22.65 -68.51
C MET A 42 -8.67 -23.61 -67.31
N LEU A 43 -8.48 -24.91 -67.53
CA LEU A 43 -8.25 -25.88 -66.45
C LEU A 43 -6.93 -25.65 -65.72
N LEU A 44 -5.84 -25.41 -66.45
CA LEU A 44 -4.53 -25.09 -65.85
C LEU A 44 -4.55 -23.77 -65.06
N ARG A 45 -5.30 -22.77 -65.55
CA ARG A 45 -5.49 -21.51 -64.81
C ARG A 45 -6.36 -21.71 -63.57
N SER A 46 -7.40 -22.55 -63.65
CA SER A 46 -8.29 -22.83 -62.52
C SER A 46 -7.58 -23.51 -61.35
N SER A 47 -6.63 -24.42 -61.59
CA SER A 47 -5.85 -25.03 -60.50
C SER A 47 -4.92 -24.02 -59.83
N SER A 48 -4.28 -23.12 -60.60
CA SER A 48 -3.42 -22.07 -60.04
C SER A 48 -4.19 -21.02 -59.21
N GLU A 49 -5.42 -20.68 -59.61
CA GLU A 49 -6.25 -19.74 -58.87
C GLU A 49 -6.83 -20.36 -57.59
N GLN A 50 -7.15 -21.66 -57.60
CA GLN A 50 -7.54 -22.40 -56.39
C GLN A 50 -6.39 -22.47 -55.37
N GLU A 51 -5.17 -22.77 -55.81
CA GLU A 51 -3.99 -22.76 -54.91
C GLU A 51 -3.76 -21.38 -54.29
N LYS A 52 -3.93 -20.30 -55.06
CA LYS A 52 -3.78 -18.94 -54.55
C LYS A 52 -4.85 -18.59 -53.50
N VAL A 53 -6.10 -18.96 -53.73
CA VAL A 53 -7.19 -18.70 -52.77
C VAL A 53 -6.99 -19.52 -51.49
N ILE A 54 -6.54 -20.77 -51.60
CA ILE A 54 -6.21 -21.62 -50.45
C ILE A 54 -5.04 -21.02 -49.67
N ALA A 55 -3.97 -20.60 -50.34
CA ALA A 55 -2.81 -19.96 -49.69
C ALA A 55 -3.19 -18.63 -49.02
N GLN A 56 -4.03 -17.81 -49.65
CA GLN A 56 -4.57 -16.57 -49.06
C GLN A 56 -5.46 -16.86 -47.84
N GLY A 57 -6.29 -17.88 -47.91
CA GLY A 57 -7.11 -18.34 -46.79
C GLY A 57 -6.26 -18.82 -45.61
N ALA A 58 -5.24 -19.63 -45.88
CA ALA A 58 -4.30 -20.10 -44.86
C ALA A 58 -3.50 -18.96 -44.22
N THR A 59 -3.06 -17.97 -45.03
CA THR A 59 -2.38 -16.77 -44.53
C THR A 59 -3.30 -15.92 -43.66
N ALA A 60 -4.56 -15.72 -44.06
CA ALA A 60 -5.54 -14.97 -43.27
C ALA A 60 -5.81 -15.67 -41.92
N GLN A 61 -5.97 -17.01 -41.95
CA GLN A 61 -6.13 -17.81 -40.74
C GLN A 61 -4.88 -17.75 -39.84
N GLY A 62 -3.68 -17.81 -40.42
CA GLY A 62 -2.41 -17.65 -39.72
C GLY A 62 -2.27 -16.25 -39.09
N LYS A 63 -2.76 -15.20 -39.75
CA LYS A 63 -2.78 -13.86 -39.16
C LYS A 63 -3.70 -13.79 -37.94
N THR A 64 -4.95 -14.23 -38.06
CA THR A 64 -5.92 -14.21 -36.96
C THR A 64 -5.42 -15.01 -35.77
N SER A 65 -4.81 -16.17 -36.02
CA SER A 65 -4.29 -16.98 -34.95
C SER A 65 -3.05 -16.40 -34.28
N GLY A 66 -2.22 -15.72 -35.06
CA GLY A 66 -1.10 -14.98 -34.56
C GLY A 66 -1.51 -13.80 -33.67
N GLU A 67 -2.65 -13.15 -33.96
CA GLU A 67 -3.26 -12.15 -33.05
C GLU A 67 -3.68 -12.76 -31.71
N VAL A 68 -4.25 -13.97 -31.71
CA VAL A 68 -4.57 -14.71 -30.48
C VAL A 68 -3.30 -15.13 -29.73
N ALA A 69 -2.26 -15.56 -30.46
CA ALA A 69 -0.97 -15.90 -29.88
C ALA A 69 -0.29 -14.68 -29.22
N ILE A 70 -0.38 -13.49 -29.82
CA ILE A 70 0.07 -12.23 -29.21
C ILE A 70 -0.65 -12.01 -27.89
N ALA A 71 -1.99 -12.11 -27.87
CA ALA A 71 -2.77 -11.93 -26.66
C ALA A 71 -2.37 -12.93 -25.56
N ARG A 72 -2.05 -14.17 -25.92
CA ARG A 72 -1.61 -15.20 -24.98
C ARG A 72 -0.23 -14.92 -24.37
N VAL A 73 0.74 -14.46 -25.17
CA VAL A 73 2.05 -14.04 -24.64
C VAL A 73 1.93 -12.76 -23.83
N GLN A 74 1.06 -11.82 -24.22
CA GLN A 74 0.77 -10.64 -23.41
C GLN A 74 0.14 -11.00 -22.07
N PHE A 75 -0.75 -11.99 -22.05
CA PHE A 75 -1.31 -12.51 -20.81
C PHE A 75 -0.22 -13.13 -19.92
N LEU A 76 0.72 -13.89 -20.50
CA LEU A 76 1.88 -14.41 -19.77
C LEU A 76 2.71 -13.28 -19.15
N LEU A 77 3.04 -12.23 -19.92
CA LEU A 77 3.80 -11.09 -19.43
C LEU A 77 3.01 -10.24 -18.41
N ALA A 78 1.68 -10.16 -18.52
CA ALA A 78 0.85 -9.49 -17.54
C ALA A 78 0.75 -10.28 -16.23
N ARG A 79 0.73 -11.62 -16.33
CA ARG A 79 0.74 -12.54 -15.19
C ARG A 79 2.10 -12.56 -14.48
N TYR A 80 3.18 -12.48 -15.25
CA TYR A 80 4.56 -12.48 -14.77
C TYR A 80 5.31 -11.24 -15.27
N PRO A 81 5.05 -10.05 -14.70
CA PRO A 81 5.61 -8.79 -15.21
C PRO A 81 7.14 -8.73 -15.26
N PHE A 82 7.82 -9.41 -14.33
CA PHE A 82 9.27 -9.45 -14.28
C PHE A 82 9.88 -10.04 -15.57
N LEU A 83 9.18 -10.95 -16.27
CA LEU A 83 9.65 -11.54 -17.54
C LEU A 83 9.88 -10.49 -18.63
N ALA A 84 9.18 -9.37 -18.59
CA ALA A 84 9.33 -8.31 -19.59
C ALA A 84 10.67 -7.55 -19.48
N GLN A 85 11.44 -7.77 -18.42
CA GLN A 85 12.80 -7.23 -18.26
C GLN A 85 13.87 -8.12 -18.89
N TYR A 86 13.53 -9.35 -19.23
CA TYR A 86 14.47 -10.37 -19.68
C TYR A 86 14.17 -10.81 -21.10
N ASP A 87 15.23 -11.08 -21.86
CA ASP A 87 15.07 -11.69 -23.17
C ASP A 87 14.50 -13.10 -23.02
N SER A 88 13.69 -13.55 -23.98
CA SER A 88 13.14 -14.92 -24.01
C SER A 88 14.20 -16.02 -23.86
N SER A 89 15.45 -15.77 -24.29
CA SER A 89 16.56 -16.72 -24.11
C SER A 89 16.92 -16.98 -22.65
N GLN A 90 16.57 -16.07 -21.75
CA GLN A 90 16.82 -16.19 -20.32
C GLN A 90 15.67 -16.87 -19.58
N TRP A 91 14.45 -16.92 -20.16
CA TRP A 91 13.26 -17.47 -19.51
C TRP A 91 13.40 -18.95 -19.16
N SER A 92 14.26 -19.71 -19.85
CA SER A 92 14.56 -21.10 -19.50
C SER A 92 15.26 -21.24 -18.14
N ASN A 93 15.88 -20.16 -17.64
CA ASN A 93 16.59 -20.13 -16.36
C ASN A 93 15.69 -19.72 -15.18
N VAL A 94 14.38 -19.53 -15.38
CA VAL A 94 13.44 -19.19 -14.31
C VAL A 94 13.45 -20.21 -13.15
N ALA A 95 13.80 -21.47 -13.44
CA ALA A 95 13.95 -22.51 -12.44
C ALA A 95 15.28 -22.47 -11.66
N ASN A 96 16.21 -21.57 -12.01
CA ASN A 96 17.52 -21.47 -11.40
C ASN A 96 17.64 -20.21 -10.53
N PRO A 97 17.57 -20.32 -9.20
CA PRO A 97 17.60 -19.18 -8.28
C PRO A 97 18.97 -18.49 -8.18
N SER A 98 20.00 -19.03 -8.82
CA SER A 98 21.30 -18.35 -8.94
C SER A 98 21.36 -17.32 -10.07
N THR A 99 20.31 -17.20 -10.88
CA THR A 99 20.20 -16.20 -11.94
C THR A 99 19.23 -15.10 -11.55
N ASP A 100 19.44 -13.88 -12.03
CA ASP A 100 18.59 -12.71 -11.72
C ASP A 100 17.10 -13.01 -11.98
N ILE A 101 16.77 -13.60 -13.14
CA ILE A 101 15.39 -14.00 -13.46
C ILE A 101 14.81 -15.08 -12.53
N GLY A 102 15.66 -15.95 -11.96
CA GLY A 102 15.24 -16.94 -10.98
C GLY A 102 14.98 -16.34 -9.60
N GLN A 103 15.78 -15.33 -9.21
CA GLN A 103 15.55 -14.56 -7.98
C GLN A 103 14.27 -13.75 -8.08
N ASP A 104 14.05 -13.04 -9.19
CA ASP A 104 12.80 -12.30 -9.43
C ASP A 104 11.58 -13.23 -9.46
N PHE A 105 11.74 -14.47 -9.95
CA PHE A 105 10.68 -15.47 -9.89
C PHE A 105 10.40 -15.93 -8.45
N GLU A 106 11.44 -16.20 -7.65
CA GLU A 106 11.25 -16.54 -6.23
C GLU A 106 10.57 -15.40 -5.47
N GLU A 107 10.97 -14.15 -5.71
CA GLU A 107 10.32 -12.96 -5.15
C GLU A 107 8.85 -12.87 -5.59
N HIS A 108 8.56 -13.07 -6.88
CA HIS A 108 7.19 -13.09 -7.38
C HIS A 108 6.33 -14.19 -6.74
N ILE A 109 6.91 -15.38 -6.52
CA ILE A 109 6.23 -16.50 -5.84
C ILE A 109 6.04 -16.20 -4.36
N GLU A 110 7.01 -15.59 -3.70
CA GLU A 110 6.91 -15.17 -2.30
C GLU A 110 5.79 -14.13 -2.13
N ILE A 111 5.74 -13.11 -2.98
CA ILE A 111 4.65 -12.13 -3.01
C ILE A 111 3.31 -12.83 -3.27
N THR A 112 3.24 -13.71 -4.28
CA THR A 112 2.01 -14.44 -4.63
C THR A 112 1.56 -15.42 -3.54
N ASN A 113 2.47 -16.03 -2.78
CA ASN A 113 2.13 -16.99 -1.72
C ASN A 113 1.82 -16.30 -0.38
N ASN A 114 2.54 -15.21 -0.06
CA ASN A 114 2.22 -14.36 1.09
C ASN A 114 0.87 -13.65 0.88
N THR A 115 0.53 -13.34 -0.38
CA THR A 115 -0.84 -12.97 -0.75
C THR A 115 -1.75 -14.19 -0.87
N GLY A 116 -1.29 -15.39 -1.22
CA GLY A 116 -2.09 -16.62 -1.36
C GLY A 116 -2.62 -17.20 -0.04
N GLY A 117 -1.98 -16.91 1.10
CA GLY A 117 -2.58 -17.11 2.44
C GLY A 117 -3.68 -16.10 2.77
N ARG A 118 -3.77 -15.02 2.00
CA ARG A 118 -4.96 -14.17 1.89
C ARG A 118 -5.76 -14.74 0.72
N GLU A 119 -6.53 -15.79 0.96
CA GLU A 119 -7.55 -16.24 0.01
C GLU A 119 -8.14 -15.02 -0.69
N SER A 120 -8.16 -15.05 -2.02
CA SER A 120 -8.82 -14.07 -2.87
C SER A 120 -10.21 -13.79 -2.29
N SER A 121 -10.31 -12.82 -1.39
CA SER A 121 -11.55 -12.39 -0.76
C SER A 121 -12.37 -11.53 -1.72
N CYS A 122 -12.05 -11.63 -3.01
CA CYS A 122 -12.33 -10.66 -4.06
C CYS A 122 -12.87 -11.34 -5.30
N ALA A 123 -12.61 -12.65 -5.42
CA ALA A 123 -13.67 -13.57 -5.79
C ALA A 123 -14.77 -13.46 -4.74
N SER A 124 -15.83 -12.73 -5.07
CA SER A 124 -17.14 -12.98 -4.48
C SER A 124 -17.38 -14.49 -4.46
N GLU A 125 -18.01 -15.01 -3.40
CA GLU A 125 -18.44 -16.41 -3.21
C GLU A 125 -19.38 -16.90 -4.34
N SER A 126 -18.95 -16.87 -5.60
CA SER A 126 -19.57 -17.58 -6.70
C SER A 126 -18.93 -18.96 -6.74
N GLU A 127 -19.62 -19.93 -6.16
CA GLU A 127 -19.19 -21.32 -5.91
C GLU A 127 -18.84 -22.16 -7.16
N GLU A 128 -18.54 -21.59 -8.34
CA GLU A 128 -18.48 -22.39 -9.57
C GLU A 128 -17.19 -22.34 -10.41
N ASP A 129 -16.13 -21.62 -10.03
CA ASP A 129 -14.86 -21.76 -10.76
C ASP A 129 -13.64 -21.64 -9.83
N SER A 130 -13.31 -22.75 -9.18
CA SER A 130 -12.03 -22.91 -8.49
C SER A 130 -10.93 -23.04 -9.55
N SER A 131 -10.46 -21.91 -10.07
CA SER A 131 -9.21 -21.90 -10.85
C SER A 131 -8.12 -22.46 -9.94
N GLU A 132 -7.60 -23.65 -10.25
CA GLU A 132 -6.52 -24.27 -9.50
C GLU A 132 -5.34 -23.29 -9.42
N VAL A 133 -4.97 -22.90 -8.20
CA VAL A 133 -3.76 -22.11 -7.95
C VAL A 133 -2.58 -22.98 -8.40
N LEU A 134 -1.88 -22.54 -9.45
CA LEU A 134 -0.74 -23.27 -9.99
C LEU A 134 0.38 -23.31 -8.95
N THR A 135 0.94 -24.51 -8.68
CA THR A 135 2.13 -24.64 -7.84
C THR A 135 3.31 -23.91 -8.48
N PRO A 136 4.34 -23.48 -7.72
CA PRO A 136 5.53 -22.85 -8.29
C PRO A 136 6.15 -23.65 -9.44
N GLU A 137 6.16 -24.98 -9.34
CA GLU A 137 6.65 -25.87 -10.40
C GLU A 137 5.76 -25.83 -11.65
N GLN A 138 4.44 -25.73 -11.49
CA GLN A 138 3.51 -25.59 -12.61
C GLN A 138 3.66 -24.23 -13.30
N GLN A 139 3.91 -23.16 -12.53
CA GLN A 139 4.17 -21.82 -13.06
C GLN A 139 5.49 -21.78 -13.84
N GLN A 140 6.55 -22.39 -13.30
CA GLN A 140 7.82 -22.55 -14.02
C GLN A 140 7.63 -23.35 -15.32
N ALA A 141 6.90 -24.47 -15.25
CA ALA A 141 6.62 -25.28 -16.42
C ALA A 141 5.82 -24.51 -17.48
N GLU A 142 4.86 -23.66 -17.06
CA GLU A 142 4.13 -22.78 -17.95
C GLU A 142 5.08 -21.81 -18.67
N ILE A 143 5.93 -21.08 -17.96
CA ILE A 143 6.90 -20.13 -18.54
C ILE A 143 7.86 -20.84 -19.49
N ILE A 144 8.47 -21.95 -19.04
CA ILE A 144 9.45 -22.72 -19.82
C ILE A 144 8.82 -23.28 -21.10
N SER A 145 7.54 -23.63 -21.08
CA SER A 145 6.86 -24.17 -22.27
C SER A 145 6.92 -23.22 -23.47
N TYR A 146 6.96 -21.90 -23.26
CA TYR A 146 7.04 -20.90 -24.35
C TYR A 146 8.40 -20.84 -25.02
N VAL A 147 9.46 -21.30 -24.34
CA VAL A 147 10.85 -21.23 -24.82
C VAL A 147 11.49 -22.61 -25.00
N ASP A 148 10.73 -23.68 -24.78
CA ASP A 148 11.16 -25.05 -24.99
C ASP A 148 11.47 -25.29 -26.48
N THR A 149 12.60 -25.93 -26.77
CA THR A 149 13.11 -26.11 -28.14
C THR A 149 13.19 -27.57 -28.54
N TYR A 150 13.15 -27.85 -29.86
CA TYR A 150 13.41 -29.19 -30.36
C TYR A 150 14.87 -29.59 -30.13
N THR A 151 15.08 -30.79 -29.61
CA THR A 151 16.44 -31.34 -29.38
C THR A 151 17.01 -32.04 -30.62
N SER A 152 16.16 -32.38 -31.58
CA SER A 152 16.53 -33.02 -32.85
C SER A 152 15.58 -32.60 -33.97
N ASP A 153 16.04 -32.67 -35.21
CA ASP A 153 15.19 -32.42 -36.38
C ASP A 153 14.15 -33.53 -36.53
N LEU A 154 12.87 -33.18 -36.40
CA LEU A 154 11.75 -34.12 -36.54
C LEU A 154 11.02 -33.95 -37.87
N SER A 155 11.02 -32.74 -38.41
CA SER A 155 10.40 -32.38 -39.69
C SER A 155 11.04 -31.10 -40.26
N PRO A 156 10.78 -30.72 -41.52
CA PRO A 156 11.30 -29.48 -42.11
C PRO A 156 10.98 -28.21 -41.30
N TYR A 157 9.91 -28.25 -40.48
CA TYR A 157 9.41 -27.14 -39.67
C TYR A 157 9.71 -27.29 -38.17
N GLU A 158 10.31 -28.42 -37.79
CA GLU A 158 10.69 -28.77 -36.41
C GLU A 158 12.18 -29.07 -36.39
N GLN A 159 12.98 -28.00 -36.45
CA GLN A 159 14.43 -28.07 -36.48
C GLN A 159 15.01 -27.91 -35.08
N SER A 160 16.13 -28.57 -34.83
CA SER A 160 16.87 -28.49 -33.58
C SER A 160 17.19 -27.04 -33.22
N GLY A 161 16.94 -26.66 -31.96
CA GLY A 161 17.15 -25.30 -31.46
C GLY A 161 16.02 -24.31 -31.76
N GLN A 162 14.99 -24.70 -32.51
CA GLN A 162 13.78 -23.87 -32.66
C GLN A 162 12.76 -24.17 -31.57
N SER A 163 12.02 -23.15 -31.14
CA SER A 163 10.93 -23.30 -30.18
C SER A 163 9.85 -24.26 -30.68
N LYS A 164 9.28 -25.04 -29.75
CA LYS A 164 8.22 -26.00 -30.03
C LYS A 164 6.91 -25.31 -30.36
N TRP A 165 6.13 -25.95 -31.23
CA TRP A 165 4.77 -25.51 -31.55
C TRP A 165 3.82 -25.76 -30.38
N GLN A 166 3.11 -24.72 -29.97
CA GLN A 166 2.07 -24.74 -28.95
C GLN A 166 0.68 -24.63 -29.57
N GLN A 167 -0.26 -25.40 -29.05
CA GLN A 167 -1.66 -25.34 -29.46
C GLN A 167 -2.36 -24.14 -28.81
N ILE A 168 -3.07 -23.35 -29.60
CA ILE A 168 -3.91 -22.26 -29.08
C ILE A 168 -5.11 -22.85 -28.33
N ASP A 169 -5.72 -23.89 -28.89
CA ASP A 169 -6.87 -24.60 -28.33
C ASP A 169 -6.53 -26.09 -28.21
N THR A 170 -6.35 -26.57 -26.98
CA THR A 170 -6.05 -27.97 -26.69
C THR A 170 -7.24 -28.89 -26.94
N THR A 171 -8.46 -28.34 -27.02
CA THR A 171 -9.68 -29.11 -27.34
C THR A 171 -9.84 -29.34 -28.84
N ASN A 172 -9.13 -28.58 -29.67
CA ASN A 172 -9.17 -28.69 -31.12
C ASN A 172 -7.78 -28.62 -31.77
N SER A 173 -7.10 -29.77 -31.78
CA SER A 173 -5.76 -29.94 -32.37
C SER A 173 -5.66 -29.56 -33.87
N SER A 174 -6.80 -29.39 -34.55
CA SER A 174 -6.85 -29.12 -35.99
C SER A 174 -6.90 -27.63 -36.35
N GLN A 175 -7.02 -26.72 -35.39
CA GLN A 175 -7.29 -25.31 -35.70
C GLN A 175 -6.02 -24.49 -35.92
N VAL A 176 -5.15 -24.34 -34.92
CA VAL A 176 -3.95 -23.49 -35.06
C VAL A 176 -2.88 -23.75 -33.99
N ASP A 177 -1.62 -23.74 -34.42
CA ASP A 177 -0.45 -23.71 -33.55
C ASP A 177 0.30 -22.38 -33.65
N PHE A 178 1.03 -22.02 -32.60
CA PHE A 178 1.97 -20.90 -32.58
C PHE A 178 3.28 -21.28 -31.87
N ARG A 179 4.34 -20.52 -32.10
CA ARG A 179 5.58 -20.61 -31.32
C ARG A 179 6.20 -19.24 -31.14
N LEU A 180 6.81 -19.03 -29.98
CA LEU A 180 7.61 -17.84 -29.71
C LEU A 180 8.96 -17.98 -30.42
N ILE A 181 9.31 -17.03 -31.29
CA ILE A 181 10.63 -16.99 -31.93
C ILE A 181 11.62 -16.30 -31.01
N SER A 182 11.25 -15.10 -30.54
CA SER A 182 12.03 -14.32 -29.60
C SER A 182 11.18 -13.25 -28.95
N TYR A 183 11.52 -12.89 -27.73
CA TYR A 183 11.17 -11.63 -27.08
C TYR A 183 12.49 -10.95 -26.71
N ASN A 184 12.67 -9.72 -27.21
CA ASN A 184 13.78 -8.85 -26.82
C ASN A 184 13.25 -7.82 -25.82
N ALA A 185 13.80 -7.82 -24.61
CA ALA A 185 13.47 -6.85 -23.58
C ALA A 185 13.93 -5.43 -24.01
N PRO A 186 13.31 -4.37 -23.49
CA PRO A 186 13.79 -3.02 -23.75
C PRO A 186 15.18 -2.80 -23.10
N GLU A 187 16.05 -2.01 -23.76
CA GLU A 187 17.37 -1.66 -23.20
C GLU A 187 17.28 -0.87 -21.88
N SER A 188 16.16 -0.20 -21.64
CA SER A 188 15.83 0.50 -20.40
C SER A 188 14.32 0.48 -20.16
N VAL A 189 13.90 0.36 -18.90
CA VAL A 189 12.49 0.52 -18.50
C VAL A 189 12.32 1.94 -17.94
N PRO A 190 11.33 2.74 -18.41
CA PRO A 190 10.32 2.42 -19.42
C PRO A 190 10.89 2.34 -20.86
N GLY A 191 10.36 1.41 -21.66
CA GLY A 191 10.82 1.16 -23.03
C GLY A 191 9.86 0.32 -23.88
N MET A 192 10.31 -0.15 -25.04
CA MET A 192 9.54 -1.00 -25.95
C MET A 192 10.25 -2.35 -26.12
N GLY A 193 9.62 -3.44 -25.66
CA GLY A 193 10.06 -4.80 -25.97
C GLY A 193 9.62 -5.21 -27.38
N GLU A 194 10.40 -6.05 -28.05
CA GLU A 194 10.09 -6.59 -29.38
C GLU A 194 9.73 -8.08 -29.28
N LEU A 195 8.48 -8.42 -29.57
CA LEU A 195 7.96 -9.78 -29.62
C LEU A 195 7.91 -10.29 -31.06
N LYS A 196 8.54 -11.43 -31.33
CA LYS A 196 8.47 -12.16 -32.60
C LYS A 196 7.89 -13.54 -32.38
N LEU A 197 6.84 -13.86 -33.14
CA LEU A 197 6.16 -15.16 -33.08
C LEU A 197 5.84 -15.67 -34.48
N GLN A 198 5.72 -16.99 -34.57
CA GLN A 198 5.26 -17.67 -35.77
C GLN A 198 3.94 -18.36 -35.46
N SER A 199 2.99 -18.26 -36.37
CA SER A 199 1.72 -18.98 -36.31
C SER A 199 1.54 -19.85 -37.55
N MET A 200 0.86 -20.98 -37.40
CA MET A 200 0.63 -21.92 -38.49
C MET A 200 -0.76 -22.52 -38.40
N ALA A 201 -1.55 -22.33 -39.47
CA ALA A 201 -2.87 -22.92 -39.60
C ALA A 201 -2.81 -24.30 -40.27
N ASN A 202 -3.66 -25.24 -39.82
CA ASN A 202 -3.90 -26.55 -40.45
C ASN A 202 -2.71 -27.53 -40.51
N ARG A 203 -2.03 -27.81 -39.39
CA ARG A 203 -0.91 -28.77 -39.28
C ARG A 203 -1.24 -30.20 -39.77
N ASP A 204 -2.50 -30.61 -39.69
CA ASP A 204 -2.93 -31.99 -40.00
C ASP A 204 -3.51 -32.18 -41.42
N LYS A 205 -3.64 -31.12 -42.22
CA LYS A 205 -4.30 -31.21 -43.53
C LYS A 205 -3.27 -31.19 -44.66
N GLN A 206 -3.52 -31.99 -45.70
CA GLN A 206 -2.69 -32.17 -46.91
C GLN A 206 -2.41 -30.90 -47.75
N PHE A 207 -2.73 -29.71 -47.25
CA PHE A 207 -2.49 -28.44 -47.92
C PHE A 207 -1.15 -27.86 -47.46
N LYS A 208 -0.46 -27.15 -48.35
CA LYS A 208 0.82 -26.49 -48.07
C LYS A 208 0.69 -25.61 -46.82
N GLU A 209 1.43 -25.95 -45.78
CA GLU A 209 1.59 -25.14 -44.57
C GLU A 209 2.04 -23.73 -44.95
N SER A 210 1.37 -22.72 -44.42
CA SER A 210 1.69 -21.31 -44.68
C SER A 210 1.99 -20.63 -43.34
N PRO A 211 3.20 -20.83 -42.79
CA PRO A 211 3.58 -20.17 -41.55
C PRO A 211 3.58 -18.65 -41.75
N THR A 212 3.07 -17.93 -40.77
CA THR A 212 3.02 -16.47 -40.75
C THR A 212 3.87 -15.97 -39.60
N GLN A 213 4.78 -15.04 -39.87
CA GLN A 213 5.58 -14.42 -38.81
C GLN A 213 4.98 -13.05 -38.46
N LEU A 214 4.86 -12.79 -37.17
CA LEU A 214 4.39 -11.53 -36.63
C LEU A 214 5.46 -10.93 -35.73
N THR A 215 5.70 -9.63 -35.92
CA THR A 215 6.57 -8.83 -35.07
C THR A 215 5.75 -7.72 -34.44
N VAL A 216 5.80 -7.63 -33.12
CA VAL A 216 5.00 -6.72 -32.31
C VAL A 216 5.89 -5.97 -31.33
N THR A 217 5.67 -4.67 -31.19
CA THR A 217 6.32 -3.86 -30.14
C THR A 217 5.38 -3.70 -28.96
N ILE A 218 5.82 -4.13 -27.78
CA ILE A 218 5.05 -4.08 -26.53
C ILE A 218 5.67 -3.01 -25.62
N PRO A 219 4.93 -1.95 -25.24
CA PRO A 219 5.42 -0.97 -24.29
C PRO A 219 5.53 -1.61 -22.89
N VAL A 220 6.72 -1.54 -22.33
CA VAL A 220 7.03 -1.96 -20.96
C VAL A 220 7.23 -0.68 -20.16
N LYS A 221 6.30 -0.38 -19.26
CA LYS A 221 6.39 0.79 -18.40
C LYS A 221 6.84 0.36 -17.02
N GLN A 222 7.75 1.14 -16.42
CA GLN A 222 7.84 1.15 -14.97
C GLN A 222 6.49 1.69 -14.49
N ASN A 223 5.90 1.08 -13.46
CA ASN A 223 4.61 1.55 -12.97
C ASN A 223 4.76 2.95 -12.37
N GLU A 224 4.50 3.97 -13.18
CA GLU A 224 4.48 5.37 -12.78
C GLU A 224 3.26 5.71 -11.89
N THR A 225 2.36 4.75 -11.59
CA THR A 225 1.21 5.00 -10.69
C THR A 225 1.57 5.03 -9.20
N THR A 226 2.82 4.78 -8.83
CA THR A 226 3.34 5.44 -7.65
C THR A 226 3.57 6.91 -8.05
N THR A 227 2.55 7.76 -7.94
CA THR A 227 2.80 9.17 -7.57
C THR A 227 3.83 9.08 -6.47
N GLU A 228 5.11 9.41 -6.68
CA GLU A 228 6.18 9.07 -5.74
C GLU A 228 5.64 9.31 -4.33
N VAL A 229 5.61 8.29 -3.46
CA VAL A 229 5.45 8.57 -2.03
C VAL A 229 6.62 9.52 -1.81
N GLU A 230 6.35 10.83 -1.66
CA GLU A 230 7.44 11.78 -1.52
C GLU A 230 8.29 11.26 -0.38
N GLU A 231 9.61 11.21 -0.56
CA GLU A 231 10.51 10.65 0.44
C GLU A 231 10.21 11.32 1.80
N GLY A 232 9.51 10.60 2.70
CA GLY A 232 8.99 11.15 3.96
C GLY A 232 7.47 11.07 4.18
N ASP A 233 6.66 10.76 3.16
CA ASP A 233 5.21 10.60 3.31
C ASP A 233 4.91 9.32 4.12
N THR A 234 4.51 9.51 5.38
CA THR A 234 3.94 8.46 6.22
C THR A 234 2.44 8.36 6.02
N PRO A 235 1.84 7.17 6.16
CA PRO A 235 0.41 7.07 6.40
C PRO A 235 0.11 7.42 7.86
N GLY A 236 -0.98 8.14 8.10
CA GLY A 236 -1.57 8.20 9.44
C GLY A 236 -2.48 7.00 9.72
N LEU A 237 -3.12 6.46 8.68
CA LEU A 237 -3.86 5.19 8.73
C LEU A 237 -3.39 4.27 7.61
N TRP A 238 -3.08 3.03 7.93
CA TRP A 238 -2.79 2.00 6.91
C TRP A 238 -3.63 0.75 7.18
N THR A 239 -4.51 0.37 6.26
CA THR A 239 -5.35 -0.84 6.42
C THR A 239 -4.93 -1.97 5.48
N GLN A 240 -4.88 -3.21 5.96
CA GLN A 240 -4.60 -4.37 5.11
C GLN A 240 -5.78 -4.78 4.22
N GLN A 241 -6.99 -4.71 4.77
CA GLN A 241 -8.22 -4.99 4.05
C GLN A 241 -8.88 -3.64 3.87
N GLY A 242 -9.18 -3.19 2.64
CA GLY A 242 -9.75 -1.86 2.34
C GLY A 242 -11.11 -1.56 3.00
N LYS A 243 -11.54 -2.42 3.92
CA LYS A 243 -12.72 -2.32 4.73
C LYS A 243 -12.54 -1.28 5.85
N VAL A 244 -12.76 -0.02 5.48
CA VAL A 244 -13.12 1.03 6.44
C VAL A 244 -14.64 1.04 6.54
N ILE A 245 -15.20 0.47 7.61
CA ILE A 245 -16.66 0.42 7.76
C ILE A 245 -17.14 1.80 8.20
N LYS A 246 -18.02 2.43 7.42
CA LYS A 246 -18.74 3.65 7.84
C LYS A 246 -19.44 3.35 9.16
N GLY A 247 -19.24 4.19 10.17
CA GLY A 247 -20.05 4.11 11.39
C GLY A 247 -21.52 4.16 10.99
N SER A 248 -22.36 3.30 11.56
CA SER A 248 -23.77 3.13 11.18
C SER A 248 -24.66 4.37 11.45
N GLY A 249 -24.08 5.49 11.88
CA GLY A 249 -24.77 6.75 12.14
C GLY A 249 -24.64 7.71 10.96
N GLY A 250 -25.68 7.81 10.13
CA GLY A 250 -25.73 8.79 9.05
C GLY A 250 -25.60 10.23 9.56
N GLY A 251 -24.49 10.90 9.24
CA GLY A 251 -24.35 12.34 9.43
C GLY A 251 -22.92 12.87 9.46
N GLY A 252 -22.36 13.19 8.28
CA GLY A 252 -21.29 14.19 8.12
C GLY A 252 -19.93 13.85 8.74
N ASN A 253 -19.37 12.72 8.31
CA ASN A 253 -18.29 11.95 8.91
C ASN A 253 -16.87 12.56 8.72
N LYS A 254 -16.43 13.49 9.58
CA LYS A 254 -15.04 13.96 9.59
C LYS A 254 -14.15 13.14 10.53
N HIS A 255 -13.86 11.89 10.17
CA HIS A 255 -13.14 10.97 11.06
C HIS A 255 -11.61 11.01 10.91
N TRP A 256 -11.07 11.67 9.88
CA TRP A 256 -9.67 11.49 9.48
C TRP A 256 -9.01 12.80 9.09
N ALA A 257 -7.78 13.00 9.56
CA ALA A 257 -6.89 14.09 9.20
C ALA A 257 -5.49 13.48 9.04
N ALA A 258 -5.38 12.60 8.03
CA ALA A 258 -4.26 11.70 7.83
C ALA A 258 -4.20 11.21 6.39
N HIS A 259 -3.00 10.91 5.90
CA HIS A 259 -2.82 10.06 4.72
C HIS A 259 -3.32 8.65 5.05
N ILE A 260 -4.14 8.09 4.17
CA ILE A 260 -4.70 6.74 4.31
C ILE A 260 -4.11 5.87 3.21
N TRP A 261 -3.46 4.78 3.59
CA TRP A 261 -2.95 3.74 2.67
C TRP A 261 -3.74 2.44 2.84
N VAL A 262 -3.82 1.63 1.79
CA VAL A 262 -4.60 0.40 1.77
C VAL A 262 -3.82 -0.71 1.04
N SER A 263 -3.36 -1.72 1.76
CA SER A 263 -2.63 -2.89 1.21
C SER A 263 -3.55 -4.02 0.78
N ASP A 264 -4.61 -3.68 0.05
CA ASP A 264 -5.59 -4.67 -0.39
C ASP A 264 -5.23 -5.14 -1.82
N PRO A 265 -4.73 -6.39 -1.99
CA PRO A 265 -4.29 -6.89 -3.30
C PRO A 265 -5.42 -6.95 -4.32
N CYS A 266 -6.67 -6.84 -3.87
CA CYS A 266 -7.83 -6.88 -4.72
C CYS A 266 -8.31 -5.52 -5.22
N TYR A 267 -7.81 -4.45 -4.61
CA TYR A 267 -8.15 -3.10 -5.00
C TYR A 267 -7.79 -2.83 -6.47
N SER A 268 -6.64 -3.34 -6.92
CA SER A 268 -6.14 -3.19 -8.28
C SER A 268 -7.04 -3.85 -9.34
N GLN A 269 -7.84 -4.86 -8.96
CA GLN A 269 -8.67 -5.61 -9.90
C GLN A 269 -10.05 -4.97 -10.17
N LYS A 270 -10.54 -4.10 -9.27
CA LYS A 270 -11.84 -3.41 -9.40
C LYS A 270 -11.80 -1.98 -8.83
N PRO A 271 -11.06 -1.05 -9.46
CA PRO A 271 -11.04 0.34 -9.04
C PRO A 271 -12.43 1.02 -9.07
N ASP A 272 -13.36 0.48 -9.87
CA ASP A 272 -14.72 1.01 -10.06
C ASP A 272 -15.81 0.34 -9.18
N ASP A 273 -15.46 -0.52 -8.23
CA ASP A 273 -16.47 -1.12 -7.33
C ASP A 273 -17.01 -0.05 -6.36
N PRO A 274 -18.33 0.25 -6.37
CA PRO A 274 -18.94 1.30 -5.56
C PRO A 274 -18.75 1.14 -4.05
N ALA A 275 -18.54 -0.09 -3.54
CA ALA A 275 -18.26 -0.31 -2.12
C ALA A 275 -16.88 0.24 -1.70
N THR A 276 -15.95 0.33 -2.64
CA THR A 276 -14.57 0.81 -2.47
C THR A 276 -14.46 2.31 -2.79
N LEU A 277 -15.22 2.79 -3.78
CA LEU A 277 -15.36 4.22 -4.11
C LEU A 277 -16.07 5.03 -3.01
N GLU A 278 -16.99 4.43 -2.26
CA GLU A 278 -17.69 5.11 -1.16
C GLU A 278 -16.79 5.60 -0.02
N VAL A 279 -15.59 5.02 0.14
CA VAL A 279 -14.57 5.50 1.08
C VAL A 279 -13.86 6.74 0.55
N LEU A 280 -13.67 6.85 -0.77
CA LEU A 280 -12.99 7.98 -1.41
C LEU A 280 -13.93 9.18 -1.62
N GLU A 281 -15.18 8.95 -2.04
CA GLU A 281 -16.16 10.02 -2.30
C GLU A 281 -16.50 10.84 -1.04
N ASP A 282 -16.43 10.25 0.16
CA ASP A 282 -16.62 10.98 1.43
C ASP A 282 -15.36 11.72 1.91
N ILE A 283 -14.18 11.43 1.34
CA ILE A 283 -12.91 12.12 1.68
C ILE A 283 -12.62 13.28 0.71
N GLU A 284 -13.25 13.32 -0.46
CA GLU A 284 -13.09 14.37 -1.48
C GLU A 284 -13.66 15.75 -1.09
N ASP A 285 -14.32 15.89 0.07
CA ASP A 285 -14.73 17.21 0.55
C ASP A 285 -13.47 18.02 0.94
N GLU A 286 -13.09 19.00 0.10
CA GLU A 286 -11.95 19.93 0.28
C GLU A 286 -11.87 20.53 1.70
N THR A 287 -12.98 20.55 2.45
CA THR A 287 -13.03 20.98 3.85
C THR A 287 -12.39 20.02 4.86
N LEU A 288 -11.99 18.81 4.47
CA LEU A 288 -11.20 17.86 5.27
C LEU A 288 -9.69 18.06 5.12
N LEU A 289 -9.26 18.73 4.05
CA LEU A 289 -7.87 19.05 3.82
C LEU A 289 -7.38 20.13 4.76
N SER A 290 -8.19 20.73 5.66
CA SER A 290 -7.67 21.60 6.71
C SER A 290 -8.35 21.38 8.07
N TYR A 291 -7.55 21.01 9.08
CA TYR A 291 -8.00 20.91 10.48
C TYR A 291 -7.03 21.68 11.37
N ASN A 292 -7.56 22.59 12.19
CA ASN A 292 -6.76 23.53 12.99
C ASN A 292 -5.71 24.31 12.17
N GLY A 293 -6.02 24.66 10.93
CA GLY A 293 -5.13 25.42 10.03
C GLY A 293 -3.96 24.61 9.46
N LYS A 294 -3.87 23.30 9.74
CA LYS A 294 -2.95 22.39 9.04
C LYS A 294 -3.63 21.82 7.83
N THR A 295 -2.95 21.87 6.68
CA THR A 295 -3.44 21.24 5.45
C THR A 295 -2.98 19.78 5.39
N TYR A 296 -3.88 18.85 5.12
CA TYR A 296 -3.57 17.43 4.92
C TYR A 296 -3.60 17.11 3.42
N LYS A 297 -2.74 16.20 2.93
CA LYS A 297 -2.89 15.72 1.55
C LYS A 297 -4.14 14.82 1.48
N PRO A 298 -4.83 14.77 0.32
CA PRO A 298 -5.89 13.80 0.13
C PRO A 298 -5.36 12.37 0.38
N PRO A 299 -6.22 11.44 0.83
CA PRO A 299 -5.85 10.04 1.00
C PRO A 299 -5.35 9.50 -0.34
N ILE A 300 -4.25 8.75 -0.30
CA ILE A 300 -3.69 8.13 -1.50
C ILE A 300 -3.81 6.63 -1.30
N VAL A 301 -4.75 6.01 -2.00
CA VAL A 301 -4.87 4.56 -2.01
C VAL A 301 -3.75 4.01 -2.89
N LYS A 302 -2.86 3.22 -2.29
CA LYS A 302 -1.74 2.59 -2.95
C LYS A 302 -1.65 1.13 -2.55
N ASP A 303 -1.46 0.29 -3.54
CA ASP A 303 -1.02 -1.08 -3.31
C ASP A 303 0.45 -1.04 -2.87
N MET A 304 0.66 -1.14 -1.57
CA MET A 304 1.98 -1.26 -0.96
C MET A 304 1.96 -2.45 -0.03
N ASP A 305 3.05 -3.20 0.00
CA ASP A 305 3.17 -4.30 0.94
C ASP A 305 3.17 -3.78 2.37
N PHE A 306 2.37 -4.44 3.20
CA PHE A 306 2.33 -4.11 4.62
C PHE A 306 3.68 -4.49 5.23
N PRO A 307 4.30 -3.65 6.07
CA PRO A 307 5.63 -3.95 6.60
C PRO A 307 5.64 -5.25 7.40
N GLU A 308 6.79 -5.91 7.45
CA GLU A 308 6.96 -7.09 8.30
C GLU A 308 6.82 -6.75 9.78
N PHE A 309 6.27 -7.69 10.55
CA PHE A 309 6.16 -7.52 11.99
C PHE A 309 7.53 -7.66 12.66
N PRO A 310 7.94 -6.72 13.53
CA PRO A 310 9.23 -6.81 14.19
C PRO A 310 9.29 -7.99 15.14
N GLU A 311 10.44 -8.67 15.19
CA GLU A 311 10.65 -9.77 16.13
C GLU A 311 10.47 -9.31 17.58
N PHE A 312 9.80 -10.14 18.40
CA PHE A 312 9.67 -9.87 19.82
C PHE A 312 11.03 -9.97 20.51
N PRO A 313 11.37 -9.05 21.43
CA PRO A 313 12.61 -9.13 22.16
C PRO A 313 12.58 -10.35 23.11
N THR A 314 13.58 -11.22 23.00
CA THR A 314 13.72 -12.43 23.83
C THR A 314 14.43 -12.16 25.16
N ASP A 315 15.23 -11.09 25.22
CA ASP A 315 16.22 -10.88 26.28
C ASP A 315 15.84 -9.74 27.25
N LEU A 316 14.54 -9.51 27.44
CA LEU A 316 14.07 -8.46 28.35
C LEU A 316 14.22 -8.87 29.83
N PRO A 317 14.56 -7.92 30.73
CA PRO A 317 14.51 -8.15 32.16
C PRO A 317 13.13 -8.61 32.63
N ALA A 318 13.08 -9.48 33.64
CA ALA A 318 11.83 -10.04 34.15
C ALA A 318 10.81 -8.97 34.61
N SER A 319 11.26 -7.78 35.01
CA SER A 319 10.37 -6.65 35.33
C SER A 319 9.62 -6.12 34.10
N GLN A 320 10.23 -6.17 32.92
CA GLN A 320 9.71 -5.65 31.65
C GLN A 320 8.92 -6.70 30.86
N VAL A 321 8.88 -7.95 31.34
CA VAL A 321 8.10 -9.05 30.77
C VAL A 321 6.85 -9.29 31.63
N ASN A 322 5.72 -9.60 30.99
CA ASN A 322 4.45 -9.89 31.66
C ASN A 322 3.98 -8.72 32.55
N VAL A 323 4.11 -7.48 32.05
CA VAL A 323 3.74 -6.29 32.80
C VAL A 323 2.24 -6.36 33.14
N THR A 324 1.91 -6.32 34.43
CA THR A 324 0.54 -6.19 34.91
C THR A 324 0.35 -4.81 35.52
N VAL A 325 -0.59 -4.03 34.98
CA VAL A 325 -0.99 -2.76 35.59
C VAL A 325 -2.13 -3.09 36.54
N SER A 326 -1.82 -3.26 37.82
CA SER A 326 -2.87 -3.40 38.83
C SER A 326 -3.64 -2.08 38.87
N SER A 327 -4.92 -2.10 38.52
CA SER A 327 -5.81 -0.96 38.72
C SER A 327 -5.96 -0.73 40.22
N GLY A 328 -5.01 0.01 40.79
CA GLY A 328 -5.12 0.52 42.14
C GLY A 328 -6.36 1.39 42.16
N ASN A 329 -7.44 0.90 42.76
CA ASN A 329 -8.64 1.67 43.06
C ASN A 329 -8.29 2.68 44.16
N GLY A 330 -7.37 3.59 43.84
CA GLY A 330 -6.83 4.61 44.71
C GLY A 330 -7.86 5.72 44.80
N ASN A 331 -8.80 5.56 45.71
CA ASN A 331 -9.62 6.65 46.23
C ASN A 331 -8.73 7.60 47.06
N GLY A 332 -7.69 8.14 46.45
CA GLY A 332 -6.72 9.05 47.04
C GLY A 332 -7.28 10.45 46.97
N ASN A 333 -8.01 10.85 48.00
CA ASN A 333 -8.36 12.23 48.29
C ASN A 333 -7.07 13.01 48.68
N GLY A 334 -6.19 13.23 47.70
CA GLY A 334 -4.98 14.03 47.83
C GLY A 334 -5.33 15.50 47.71
N ASN A 335 -5.78 16.11 48.81
CA ASN A 335 -5.94 17.55 48.94
C ASN A 335 -4.54 18.19 49.04
N GLY A 336 -3.85 18.30 47.90
CA GLY A 336 -2.59 19.01 47.76
C GLY A 336 -2.72 20.03 46.63
N ASN A 337 -2.63 21.31 46.97
CA ASN A 337 -2.61 22.45 46.06
C ASN A 337 -1.37 22.46 45.15
N LYS A 338 -1.17 21.42 44.33
CA LYS A 338 -0.40 21.55 43.10
C LYS A 338 -1.42 21.74 41.99
N LYS A 339 -1.29 22.83 41.26
CA LYS A 339 -2.05 23.10 40.03
C LYS A 339 -1.84 21.90 39.10
N ALA A 340 -2.75 20.93 39.16
CA ALA A 340 -3.03 20.11 38.00
C ALA A 340 -3.39 21.11 36.91
N SER A 341 -2.56 21.21 35.87
CA SER A 341 -2.92 21.92 34.66
C SER A 341 -4.23 21.31 34.22
N SER A 342 -5.30 22.06 34.43
CA SER A 342 -6.62 21.70 33.95
C SER A 342 -6.46 21.60 32.44
N TYR A 343 -6.50 20.39 31.91
CA TYR A 343 -6.84 20.11 30.53
C TYR A 343 -8.30 20.54 30.31
N GLN A 344 -8.56 21.84 30.43
CA GLN A 344 -9.70 22.49 29.87
C GLN A 344 -9.20 23.12 28.58
N ASP A 345 -9.43 22.39 27.49
CA ASP A 345 -9.69 23.00 26.20
C ASP A 345 -10.74 24.10 26.39
N SER A 346 -10.27 25.32 26.56
CA SER A 346 -11.06 26.52 26.37
C SER A 346 -10.20 27.52 25.60
N TYR A 347 -10.31 27.43 24.28
CA TYR A 347 -9.76 28.35 23.28
C TYR A 347 -10.17 29.83 23.49
N PHE A 348 -11.01 30.12 24.49
CA PHE A 348 -11.35 31.47 24.87
C PHE A 348 -10.27 32.18 25.69
N SER A 349 -9.27 31.51 26.30
CA SER A 349 -8.25 32.23 27.09
C SER A 349 -7.17 32.89 26.22
N THR A 350 -6.74 32.24 25.13
CA THR A 350 -5.83 32.84 24.15
C THR A 350 -6.53 33.93 23.33
N VAL A 351 -7.80 33.71 22.94
CA VAL A 351 -8.60 34.75 22.30
C VAL A 351 -8.95 35.87 23.28
N ALA A 352 -9.20 35.62 24.57
CA ALA A 352 -9.42 36.69 25.55
C ALA A 352 -8.15 37.45 25.91
N SER A 353 -6.98 36.81 25.93
CA SER A 353 -5.68 37.46 26.11
C SER A 353 -5.35 38.38 24.93
N VAL A 354 -5.56 37.88 23.70
CA VAL A 354 -5.37 38.65 22.47
C VAL A 354 -6.45 39.73 22.32
N MET A 355 -7.72 39.46 22.65
CA MET A 355 -8.79 40.44 22.62
C MET A 355 -8.65 41.49 23.74
N ASN A 356 -8.19 41.14 24.94
CA ASN A 356 -7.90 42.13 25.99
C ASN A 356 -6.71 43.01 25.57
N GLY A 357 -5.65 42.44 24.99
CA GLY A 357 -4.53 43.20 24.47
C GLY A 357 -4.87 44.06 23.25
N PHE A 358 -5.78 43.60 22.39
CA PHE A 358 -6.24 44.31 21.19
C PHE A 358 -7.26 45.40 21.54
N VAL A 359 -8.19 45.15 22.45
CA VAL A 359 -9.17 46.12 22.94
C VAL A 359 -8.46 47.22 23.74
N ASP A 360 -7.52 46.90 24.64
CA ASP A 360 -6.79 47.95 25.39
C ASP A 360 -5.94 48.83 24.46
N LYS A 361 -5.23 48.24 23.49
CA LYS A 361 -4.37 49.01 22.58
C LYS A 361 -5.16 49.76 21.50
N ALA A 362 -6.31 49.24 21.07
CA ALA A 362 -7.18 49.92 20.10
C ALA A 362 -8.03 51.01 20.75
N PHE A 363 -8.62 50.79 21.93
CA PHE A 363 -9.40 51.81 22.63
C PHE A 363 -8.52 52.96 23.15
N THR A 364 -7.32 52.69 23.65
CA THR A 364 -6.42 53.74 24.16
C THR A 364 -5.89 54.64 23.04
N LYS A 365 -5.77 54.12 21.80
CA LYS A 365 -5.37 54.92 20.62
C LYS A 365 -6.53 55.65 19.94
N ILE A 366 -7.76 55.15 20.03
CA ILE A 366 -8.92 55.76 19.36
C ILE A 366 -9.62 56.79 20.27
N PHE A 367 -9.63 56.60 21.59
CA PHE A 367 -10.41 57.45 22.50
C PHE A 367 -9.61 58.35 23.43
N GLY A 368 -8.27 58.34 23.37
CA GLY A 368 -7.42 59.31 24.08
C GLY A 368 -7.75 59.42 25.58
N GLY A 369 -7.09 58.59 26.41
CA GLY A 369 -7.03 58.67 27.87
C GLY A 369 -8.11 59.51 28.56
N VAL A 370 -9.33 58.98 28.68
CA VAL A 370 -10.37 59.60 29.51
C VAL A 370 -10.13 59.19 30.96
N ALA A 371 -9.68 60.15 31.77
CA ALA A 371 -9.59 60.01 33.21
C ALA A 371 -10.98 59.80 33.82
N LEU A 372 -11.26 58.58 34.29
CA LEU A 372 -12.44 58.29 35.10
C LEU A 372 -12.11 58.47 36.58
N ALA A 373 -12.84 59.41 37.19
CA ALA A 373 -12.71 59.85 38.57
C ALA A 373 -13.01 58.73 39.57
N LYS A 374 -12.08 58.54 40.52
CA LYS A 374 -12.24 57.75 41.73
C LYS A 374 -13.28 58.42 42.63
N ASN A 375 -14.43 57.77 42.79
CA ASN A 375 -15.51 58.24 43.65
C ASN A 375 -15.11 58.07 45.12
N GLY A 376 -15.04 59.19 45.85
CA GLY A 376 -14.77 59.25 47.27
C GLY A 376 -16.05 59.59 48.05
N ASN A 377 -16.27 58.86 49.14
CA ASN A 377 -17.08 59.25 50.29
C ASN A 377 -16.55 58.41 51.46
N GLY A 378 -16.11 58.91 52.61
CA GLY A 378 -16.24 60.24 53.18
C GLY A 378 -16.76 60.14 54.62
N LYS A 379 -15.80 60.16 55.57
CA LYS A 379 -15.88 60.65 56.97
C LYS A 379 -16.57 59.80 58.05
N GLY A 380 -15.80 59.56 59.12
CA GLY A 380 -16.29 59.34 60.49
C GLY A 380 -15.13 59.27 61.48
N LYS A 381 -14.90 60.34 62.23
CA LYS A 381 -13.93 60.43 63.34
C LYS A 381 -14.47 59.66 64.56
N GLY A 382 -13.61 58.95 65.28
CA GLY A 382 -13.91 58.36 66.59
C GLY A 382 -12.64 58.03 67.35
N LEU A 383 -12.52 58.62 68.53
CA LEU A 383 -11.41 58.64 69.47
C LEU A 383 -11.66 57.56 70.54
N VAL A 384 -10.86 56.49 70.63
CA VAL A 384 -10.73 55.55 71.79
C VAL A 384 -9.37 54.83 71.59
N ASP A 385 -8.31 55.16 72.33
CA ASP A 385 -7.87 54.60 73.61
C ASP A 385 -7.59 53.08 73.63
N ASP A 386 -6.31 52.79 73.88
CA ASP A 386 -5.73 51.70 74.67
C ASP A 386 -5.75 50.22 74.22
N ILE A 387 -4.51 49.68 74.24
CA ILE A 387 -4.12 48.30 74.59
C ILE A 387 -4.54 47.20 73.61
N THR A 388 -3.66 46.85 72.67
CA THR A 388 -3.16 45.48 72.41
C THR A 388 -2.33 45.44 71.13
N ASP A 389 -1.03 45.71 71.22
CA ASP A 389 -0.09 45.20 70.21
C ASP A 389 1.33 45.09 70.78
N THR A 390 1.61 43.94 71.42
CA THR A 390 2.97 43.56 71.84
C THR A 390 3.11 42.04 71.83
N THR A 391 2.60 41.38 70.79
CA THR A 391 2.70 39.91 70.67
C THR A 391 2.89 39.37 69.26
N ASN A 392 3.02 40.22 68.23
CA ASN A 392 3.23 39.75 66.85
C ASN A 392 4.63 40.01 66.29
N ASP A 393 5.54 40.63 67.05
CA ASP A 393 6.89 40.99 66.57
C ASP A 393 8.00 39.99 66.98
N VAL A 394 7.61 38.81 67.49
CA VAL A 394 8.55 37.72 67.90
C VAL A 394 8.31 36.43 67.10
N VAL A 395 7.29 36.39 66.23
CA VAL A 395 6.96 35.18 65.46
C VAL A 395 7.57 35.18 64.05
N ASP A 396 7.95 36.35 63.50
CA ASP A 396 8.61 36.40 62.18
C ASP A 396 10.10 36.03 62.23
N ASP A 397 10.79 36.14 63.37
CA ASP A 397 12.25 35.91 63.47
C ASP A 397 12.64 34.45 63.81
N ILE A 398 11.66 33.60 64.19
CA ILE A 398 11.90 32.17 64.49
C ILE A 398 11.63 31.28 63.27
N THR A 399 10.86 31.76 62.29
CA THR A 399 10.49 30.96 61.12
C THR A 399 11.59 30.93 60.05
N ASP A 400 12.45 31.96 60.00
CA ASP A 400 13.58 32.02 59.05
C ASP A 400 14.80 31.24 59.52
N THR A 401 14.99 31.05 60.83
CA THR A 401 16.16 30.32 61.36
C THR A 401 15.97 28.80 61.40
N THR A 402 14.74 28.30 61.23
CA THR A 402 14.42 26.86 61.34
C THR A 402 14.46 26.15 59.97
N ASN A 403 14.39 26.88 58.85
CA ASN A 403 14.49 26.29 57.52
C ASN A 403 15.95 26.14 57.05
N ASP A 404 16.88 26.98 57.53
CA ASP A 404 18.32 26.85 57.19
C ASP A 404 19.04 25.72 57.96
N ILE A 405 18.46 25.22 59.06
CA ILE A 405 19.07 24.14 59.88
C ILE A 405 18.58 22.74 59.45
N VAL A 406 17.47 22.65 58.70
CA VAL A 406 16.94 21.34 58.24
C VAL A 406 17.55 20.90 56.90
N ASP A 407 18.10 21.83 56.10
CA ASP A 407 18.81 21.49 54.86
C ASP A 407 20.23 20.94 55.08
N ASP A 408 20.83 21.13 56.27
CA ASP A 408 22.21 20.70 56.56
C ASP A 408 22.30 19.36 57.33
N LEU A 409 21.17 18.76 57.74
CA LEU A 409 21.14 17.51 58.52
C LEU A 409 20.63 16.27 57.77
N THR A 410 20.31 16.36 56.48
CA THR A 410 19.87 15.19 55.67
C THR A 410 20.85 14.75 54.58
N ASN A 411 22.02 15.39 54.46
CA ASN A 411 23.14 14.87 53.68
C ASN A 411 23.88 13.76 54.44
N THR A 412 23.22 12.62 54.63
CA THR A 412 23.93 11.36 54.81
C THR A 412 24.37 10.92 53.41
N GLU A 413 25.60 11.27 53.05
CA GLU A 413 26.27 10.73 51.87
C GLU A 413 26.35 9.19 52.00
N ASN A 414 25.36 8.50 51.45
CA ASN A 414 25.53 7.11 51.03
C ASN A 414 26.41 7.14 49.78
N THR A 415 27.73 7.17 49.99
CA THR A 415 28.72 6.83 48.97
C THR A 415 28.59 5.34 48.62
N ASN A 416 27.59 4.99 47.83
CA ASN A 416 27.68 3.81 46.98
C ASN A 416 28.53 4.21 45.79
N ASP A 417 29.84 4.09 46.00
CA ASP A 417 30.88 4.08 44.97
C ASP A 417 30.65 2.84 44.08
N THR A 418 29.71 2.95 43.14
CA THR A 418 29.69 2.11 41.95
C THR A 418 30.77 2.63 41.03
N THR A 419 31.88 1.90 41.04
CA THR A 419 33.03 2.06 40.17
C THR A 419 32.60 2.31 38.72
N ASN A 420 32.99 3.48 38.26
CA ASN A 420 32.85 4.01 36.92
C ASN A 420 33.57 3.10 35.91
N VAL A 421 32.84 2.20 35.25
CA VAL A 421 33.33 1.40 34.11
C VAL A 421 32.70 1.96 32.84
N GLY A 422 33.49 2.74 32.09
CA GLY A 422 33.26 3.08 30.69
C GLY A 422 32.13 4.07 30.43
N GLY A 423 32.49 5.24 29.88
CA GLY A 423 31.57 6.31 29.47
C GLY A 423 30.67 5.97 28.28
N GLY A 424 29.86 4.92 28.42
CA GLY A 424 28.65 4.75 27.61
C GLY A 424 27.62 5.78 28.05
N ALA A 425 26.92 6.38 27.08
CA ALA A 425 25.78 7.22 27.39
C ALA A 425 24.80 6.43 28.28
N VAL A 426 24.31 7.06 29.34
CA VAL A 426 23.34 6.46 30.26
C VAL A 426 21.99 7.09 30.00
N CYS A 427 20.94 6.28 29.99
CA CYS A 427 19.58 6.77 29.90
C CYS A 427 19.24 7.73 31.04
N GLY A 428 18.47 8.78 30.73
CA GLY A 428 18.11 9.81 31.70
C GLY A 428 17.30 9.24 32.87
N ASN A 429 17.31 9.94 33.99
CA ASN A 429 16.61 9.52 35.20
C ASN A 429 15.09 9.52 34.99
N ASN A 430 14.46 8.39 35.29
CA ASN A 430 13.02 8.23 35.24
C ASN A 430 12.40 8.77 36.55
N SER A 431 11.14 9.24 36.47
CA SER A 431 10.52 9.88 37.63
C SER A 431 10.38 8.95 38.82
N ALA A 432 10.81 9.40 40.01
CA ALA A 432 10.68 8.65 41.26
C ALA A 432 9.22 8.29 41.61
N ASN A 433 8.24 9.01 41.05
CA ASN A 433 6.81 8.71 41.21
C ASN A 433 6.33 7.50 40.39
N ALA A 434 7.19 6.87 39.58
CA ALA A 434 6.84 5.69 38.78
C ALA A 434 6.75 4.37 39.59
N ALA A 435 6.90 4.43 40.92
CA ALA A 435 6.88 3.27 41.81
C ALA A 435 5.53 2.51 41.83
N ASN A 436 4.43 3.14 41.38
CA ASN A 436 3.08 2.55 41.46
C ASN A 436 2.67 1.70 40.25
N GLY A 437 3.58 1.34 39.34
CA GLY A 437 3.33 0.40 38.23
C GLY A 437 2.46 0.93 37.08
N SER A 438 1.86 2.12 37.21
CA SER A 438 1.07 2.79 36.17
C SER A 438 1.85 3.83 35.35
N VAL A 439 3.14 4.03 35.61
CA VAL A 439 3.98 5.00 34.87
C VAL A 439 5.18 4.27 34.28
N PHE A 440 5.43 4.44 32.98
CA PHE A 440 6.55 3.85 32.27
C PHE A 440 7.39 4.92 31.57
N PRO A 441 8.72 4.74 31.46
CA PRO A 441 9.49 3.67 32.10
C PRO A 441 9.53 3.82 33.62
N ARG A 442 9.57 2.70 34.35
CA ARG A 442 9.63 2.71 35.82
C ARG A 442 11.06 3.02 36.27
N ASN A 443 11.19 3.43 37.53
CA ASN A 443 12.50 3.55 38.13
C ASN A 443 13.18 2.17 38.20
N GLY A 444 14.40 2.06 37.67
CA GLY A 444 15.15 0.80 37.57
C GLY A 444 14.85 -0.06 36.34
N ASP A 445 13.89 0.32 35.48
CA ASP A 445 13.76 -0.33 34.16
C ASP A 445 15.01 -0.05 33.32
N THR A 446 15.43 -1.04 32.53
CA THR A 446 16.66 -0.93 31.73
C THR A 446 16.29 -0.53 30.31
N GLY A 447 16.78 0.63 29.88
CA GLY A 447 16.67 1.10 28.51
C GLY A 447 17.92 0.76 27.69
N LYS A 448 17.74 0.60 26.39
CA LYS A 448 18.84 0.44 25.41
C LYS A 448 18.98 1.73 24.61
N ILE A 449 20.21 2.16 24.34
CA ILE A 449 20.44 3.31 23.47
C ILE A 449 20.47 2.85 22.03
N VAL A 450 19.66 3.48 21.20
CA VAL A 450 19.55 3.19 19.78
C VAL A 450 19.62 4.48 18.99
N LYS A 451 20.27 4.42 17.83
CA LYS A 451 20.13 5.46 16.81
C LYS A 451 18.74 5.38 16.17
N VAL A 452 17.95 6.42 16.37
CA VAL A 452 16.69 6.66 15.65
C VAL A 452 16.91 7.86 14.74
N GLY A 453 17.05 7.60 13.45
CA GLY A 453 17.61 8.57 12.50
C GLY A 453 19.06 8.93 12.89
N ASN A 454 19.30 10.21 13.16
CA ASN A 454 20.62 10.74 13.53
C ASN A 454 20.79 10.99 15.04
N GLU A 455 19.82 10.59 15.87
CA GLU A 455 19.79 10.86 17.31
C GLU A 455 19.93 9.56 18.11
N ASP A 456 20.74 9.58 19.17
CA ASP A 456 20.82 8.50 20.15
C ASP A 456 19.65 8.64 21.15
N VAL A 457 18.68 7.73 21.09
CA VAL A 457 17.47 7.73 21.91
C VAL A 457 17.46 6.51 22.82
N CYS A 458 17.01 6.70 24.06
CA CYS A 458 16.80 5.59 25.00
C CYS A 458 15.47 4.89 24.73
N VAL A 459 15.54 3.62 24.37
CA VAL A 459 14.40 2.77 24.06
C VAL A 459 14.14 1.81 25.22
N TYR A 460 12.93 1.84 25.76
CA TYR A 460 12.45 0.90 26.77
C TYR A 460 11.38 0.00 26.15
N GLU A 461 11.64 -1.31 26.18
CA GLU A 461 10.77 -2.32 25.58
C GLU A 461 10.05 -3.11 26.68
N TYR A 462 8.79 -3.44 26.43
CA TYR A 462 7.91 -4.14 27.38
C TYR A 462 7.04 -5.17 26.65
N ILE A 463 6.76 -6.30 27.31
CA ILE A 463 5.79 -7.29 26.82
C ILE A 463 4.54 -7.25 27.70
N TRP A 464 3.40 -6.94 27.09
CA TRP A 464 2.08 -7.00 27.72
C TRP A 464 1.39 -8.33 27.45
N ASN A 465 0.94 -8.96 28.54
CA ASN A 465 0.15 -10.20 28.50
C ASN A 465 -1.30 -9.99 28.98
N GLN A 466 -1.67 -8.76 29.32
CA GLN A 466 -3.00 -8.41 29.82
C GLN A 466 -3.41 -7.08 29.19
N THR A 467 -4.72 -6.85 29.11
CA THR A 467 -5.27 -5.58 28.65
C THR A 467 -4.76 -4.44 29.54
N PRO A 468 -4.16 -3.39 28.97
CA PRO A 468 -3.68 -2.27 29.75
C PRO A 468 -4.84 -1.51 30.37
N SER A 469 -4.61 -0.98 31.58
CA SER A 469 -5.51 -0.04 32.26
C SER A 469 -4.84 1.34 32.35
N ASP A 470 -5.39 2.25 33.16
CA ASP A 470 -4.89 3.62 33.35
C ASP A 470 -3.36 3.68 33.49
N THR A 471 -2.70 4.13 32.42
CA THR A 471 -1.24 4.10 32.27
C THR A 471 -0.73 5.43 31.74
N THR A 472 0.39 5.90 32.29
CA THR A 472 1.11 7.09 31.82
C THR A 472 2.44 6.68 31.20
N ILE A 473 2.71 7.14 29.99
CA ILE A 473 3.93 6.88 29.24
C ILE A 473 4.78 8.15 29.21
N GLN A 474 5.86 8.15 29.98
CA GLN A 474 6.88 9.19 29.98
C GLN A 474 7.84 8.97 28.80
N THR A 475 7.82 9.93 27.88
CA THR A 475 8.71 9.91 26.69
C THR A 475 9.83 10.95 26.77
N VAL A 476 9.91 11.67 27.89
CA VAL A 476 11.01 12.57 28.22
C VAL A 476 11.42 12.30 29.66
N SER A 477 12.72 12.09 29.88
CA SER A 477 13.28 11.89 31.21
C SER A 477 13.17 13.16 32.07
N GLN A 478 13.36 13.05 33.38
CA GLN A 478 13.44 14.25 34.24
C GLN A 478 14.60 15.17 33.84
N ASP A 479 15.69 14.59 33.33
CA ASP A 479 16.85 15.35 32.83
C ASP A 479 16.63 15.98 31.43
N GLY A 480 15.41 15.95 30.90
CA GLY A 480 15.07 16.52 29.59
C GLY A 480 15.60 15.74 28.38
N LYS A 481 15.93 14.46 28.55
CA LYS A 481 16.36 13.58 27.45
C LYS A 481 15.15 12.86 26.84
N ARG A 482 15.09 12.81 25.51
CA ARG A 482 14.09 12.04 24.78
C ARG A 482 14.23 10.54 25.07
N GLN A 483 13.09 9.88 25.26
CA GLN A 483 12.99 8.45 25.52
C GLN A 483 11.85 7.87 24.68
N LYS A 484 12.04 6.67 24.14
CA LYS A 484 11.03 5.91 23.40
C LYS A 484 10.58 4.72 24.25
N VAL A 485 9.27 4.49 24.29
CA VAL A 485 8.66 3.40 25.04
C VAL A 485 7.88 2.52 24.07
N ILE A 486 8.20 1.23 24.07
CA ILE A 486 7.66 0.25 23.12
C ILE A 486 6.96 -0.87 23.88
N PHE A 487 5.71 -1.12 23.53
CA PHE A 487 4.95 -2.25 24.06
C PHE A 487 4.67 -3.28 22.98
N TYR A 488 4.98 -4.54 23.29
CA TYR A 488 4.65 -5.69 22.49
C TYR A 488 3.46 -6.42 23.12
N ILE A 489 2.36 -6.54 22.38
CA ILE A 489 1.15 -7.24 22.79
C ILE A 489 1.13 -8.60 22.10
N LYS A 490 1.08 -9.67 22.90
CA LYS A 490 1.03 -11.03 22.39
C LYS A 490 -0.33 -11.37 21.77
N ASP A 491 -0.32 -12.40 20.92
CA ASP A 491 -1.53 -13.02 20.40
C ASP A 491 -2.47 -13.45 21.54
N GLY A 492 -3.78 -13.33 21.29
CA GLY A 492 -4.84 -13.66 22.24
C GLY A 492 -5.11 -12.62 23.34
N VAL A 493 -4.38 -11.50 23.40
CA VAL A 493 -4.64 -10.41 24.35
C VAL A 493 -5.37 -9.27 23.65
N ASP A 494 -6.64 -9.03 23.96
CA ASP A 494 -7.38 -7.88 23.44
C ASP A 494 -6.89 -6.56 24.06
N PHE A 495 -6.78 -5.53 23.21
CA PHE A 495 -6.55 -4.15 23.62
C PHE A 495 -7.89 -3.42 23.49
N ASP A 496 -8.62 -3.28 24.60
CA ASP A 496 -9.94 -2.65 24.61
C ASP A 496 -10.01 -1.72 25.82
N LEU A 497 -9.71 -0.44 25.59
CA LEU A 497 -9.82 0.59 26.62
C LEU A 497 -11.29 0.96 26.82
N LYS A 498 -11.82 0.64 28.01
CA LYS A 498 -13.25 0.83 28.32
C LYS A 498 -13.51 2.06 29.18
N GLY A 499 -14.61 2.74 28.88
CA GLY A 499 -15.12 3.83 29.70
C GLY A 499 -14.12 4.97 29.84
N ASN A 500 -13.60 5.17 31.06
CA ASN A 500 -12.65 6.24 31.37
C ASN A 500 -11.18 5.78 31.37
N GLU A 501 -10.92 4.52 31.02
CA GLU A 501 -9.56 3.99 30.92
C GLU A 501 -8.77 4.80 29.89
N LYS A 502 -7.54 5.15 30.26
CA LYS A 502 -6.68 6.00 29.44
C LYS A 502 -5.23 5.58 29.46
N ILE A 503 -4.62 5.63 28.29
CA ILE A 503 -3.18 5.61 28.14
C ILE A 503 -2.75 7.00 27.71
N LEU A 504 -2.02 7.69 28.58
CA LEU A 504 -1.60 9.07 28.37
C LEU A 504 -0.11 9.11 28.13
N LYS A 505 0.31 9.61 26.98
CA LYS A 505 1.68 10.07 26.79
C LYS A 505 1.87 11.37 27.57
N ASN A 506 2.99 11.48 28.27
CA ASN A 506 3.37 12.62 29.09
C ASN A 506 4.83 12.99 28.81
N CYS A 507 5.10 14.24 28.47
CA CYS A 507 6.46 14.75 28.31
C CYS A 507 6.85 15.71 29.44
N GLY A 508 6.03 15.82 30.48
CA GLY A 508 6.25 16.72 31.61
C GLY A 508 6.20 18.18 31.17
N ASP A 509 7.19 18.96 31.60
CA ASP A 509 7.30 20.37 31.22
C ASP A 509 7.73 20.58 29.75
N PHE A 510 7.92 19.49 28.99
CA PHE A 510 8.38 19.50 27.59
C PHE A 510 7.25 19.21 26.58
N ASP A 511 5.98 19.21 27.00
CA ASP A 511 4.84 18.92 26.11
C ASP A 511 4.77 19.85 24.87
N ASP A 512 5.24 21.10 24.99
CA ASP A 512 5.29 22.07 23.89
C ASP A 512 6.55 21.92 23.01
N ASN A 513 7.50 21.06 23.38
CA ASN A 513 8.73 20.84 22.63
C ASN A 513 8.54 19.68 21.64
N ALA A 514 8.20 20.01 20.40
CA ALA A 514 7.96 19.04 19.34
C ALA A 514 9.17 18.14 19.02
N ASP A 515 10.40 18.59 19.29
CA ASP A 515 11.60 17.79 19.00
C ASP A 515 11.82 16.68 20.05
N LEU A 516 11.51 16.98 21.32
CA LEU A 516 11.64 16.04 22.45
C LEU A 516 10.39 15.19 22.67
N CYS A 517 9.20 15.74 22.39
CA CYS A 517 7.92 15.12 22.70
C CYS A 517 7.24 14.58 21.43
N ARG A 518 7.88 13.69 20.68
CA ARG A 518 7.29 13.19 19.41
C ARG A 518 6.16 12.19 19.69
N PRO A 519 4.99 12.28 19.02
CA PRO A 519 3.89 11.33 19.22
C PRO A 519 4.28 9.86 19.00
N THR A 520 5.25 9.62 18.11
CA THR A 520 5.79 8.30 17.76
C THR A 520 6.81 7.74 18.75
N ASP A 521 7.09 8.45 19.85
CA ASP A 521 7.95 7.96 20.94
C ASP A 521 7.24 6.97 21.86
N PHE A 522 5.92 6.86 21.75
CA PHE A 522 5.19 5.72 22.28
C PHE A 522 4.79 4.81 21.11
N GLN A 523 5.23 3.54 21.14
CA GLN A 523 4.97 2.56 20.09
C GLN A 523 4.30 1.32 20.64
N ILE A 524 3.35 0.77 19.91
CA ILE A 524 2.63 -0.45 20.26
C ILE A 524 2.68 -1.41 19.07
N PHE A 525 3.24 -2.59 19.28
CA PHE A 525 3.29 -3.69 18.33
C PHE A 525 2.37 -4.80 18.83
N ALA A 526 1.27 -5.09 18.12
CA ALA A 526 0.30 -6.08 18.54
C ALA A 526 0.21 -7.23 17.51
N GLN A 527 0.61 -8.42 17.94
CA GLN A 527 0.54 -9.62 17.12
C GLN A 527 -0.81 -10.33 17.30
N GLY A 528 -1.18 -11.12 16.31
CA GLY A 528 -2.26 -12.08 16.43
C GLY A 528 -3.62 -11.47 16.21
N THR A 529 -4.64 -12.32 16.38
CA THR A 529 -6.03 -11.93 16.18
C THR A 529 -6.57 -11.21 17.42
N GLY A 530 -7.50 -10.28 17.20
CA GLY A 530 -8.15 -9.56 18.29
C GLY A 530 -8.56 -8.15 17.89
N ASN A 531 -9.03 -7.41 18.88
CA ASN A 531 -9.44 -6.03 18.73
C ASN A 531 -8.40 -5.08 19.33
N PHE A 532 -8.28 -3.90 18.71
CA PHE A 532 -7.51 -2.76 19.21
C PHE A 532 -8.44 -1.54 19.30
N CYS A 533 -9.26 -1.49 20.36
CA CYS A 533 -10.23 -0.41 20.57
C CYS A 533 -9.62 0.70 21.43
N LEU A 534 -9.57 1.91 20.87
CA LEU A 534 -9.19 3.13 21.58
C LEU A 534 -10.34 3.60 22.49
N SER A 535 -10.02 4.31 23.56
CA SER A 535 -11.05 4.92 24.41
C SER A 535 -11.70 6.13 23.72
N GLY A 536 -13.02 6.23 23.76
CA GLY A 536 -13.76 7.39 23.30
C GLY A 536 -13.63 8.66 24.17
N ALA A 537 -12.96 8.56 25.33
CA ALA A 537 -12.84 9.63 26.30
C ALA A 537 -11.54 10.42 26.20
N VAL A 538 -10.49 9.85 25.60
CA VAL A 538 -9.13 10.42 25.61
C VAL A 538 -8.44 10.32 24.26
N VAL A 539 -7.55 11.27 24.00
CA VAL A 539 -6.64 11.21 22.85
C VAL A 539 -5.40 10.42 23.24
N MET A 540 -5.03 9.43 22.44
CA MET A 540 -3.79 8.67 22.60
C MET A 540 -2.76 9.16 21.59
N ASP A 541 -1.55 9.46 22.07
CA ASP A 541 -0.41 9.79 21.22
C ASP A 541 0.47 8.56 21.04
N ALA A 542 0.40 7.88 19.89
CA ALA A 542 1.20 6.68 19.67
C ALA A 542 1.40 6.36 18.19
N PHE A 543 2.42 5.55 17.92
CA PHE A 543 2.48 4.69 16.75
C PHE A 543 1.92 3.30 17.10
N VAL A 544 1.01 2.78 16.29
CA VAL A 544 0.39 1.47 16.50
C VAL A 544 0.57 0.61 15.26
N PHE A 545 1.13 -0.57 15.43
CA PHE A 545 1.31 -1.56 14.38
C PHE A 545 0.64 -2.88 14.79
N ALA A 546 -0.49 -3.19 14.17
CA ALA A 546 -1.34 -4.32 14.49
C ALA A 546 -1.93 -4.95 13.22
N PRO A 547 -1.09 -5.50 12.32
CA PRO A 547 -1.47 -5.97 10.98
C PRO A 547 -2.69 -6.89 10.95
N GLU A 548 -2.86 -7.73 11.97
CA GLU A 548 -3.87 -8.78 12.03
C GLU A 548 -5.12 -8.38 12.83
N ARG A 549 -5.15 -7.17 13.40
CA ARG A 549 -6.22 -6.71 14.30
C ARG A 549 -7.09 -5.65 13.68
N HIS A 550 -8.36 -5.66 14.07
CA HIS A 550 -9.28 -4.58 13.76
C HIS A 550 -9.19 -3.50 14.82
N SER A 551 -9.23 -2.24 14.41
CA SER A 551 -9.15 -1.10 15.33
C SER A 551 -10.29 -0.12 15.13
N GLY A 552 -10.51 0.72 16.12
CA GLY A 552 -11.48 1.80 16.09
C GLY A 552 -11.50 2.56 17.41
N VAL A 553 -12.48 3.43 17.57
CA VAL A 553 -12.69 4.21 18.80
C VAL A 553 -13.94 3.68 19.49
N ASN A 554 -13.84 3.32 20.75
CA ASN A 554 -14.96 2.83 21.56
C ASN A 554 -15.70 4.03 22.18
N GLY A 555 -16.60 4.64 21.39
CA GLY A 555 -17.66 5.58 21.80
C GLY A 555 -17.28 6.76 22.71
N GLY A 556 -17.49 7.99 22.24
CA GLY A 556 -17.32 9.20 23.07
C GLY A 556 -17.03 10.42 22.19
N PRO A 557 -16.98 11.64 22.75
CA PRO A 557 -16.79 12.85 21.94
C PRO A 557 -15.33 13.26 21.75
N LYS A 558 -14.36 12.55 22.35
CA LYS A 558 -12.95 12.98 22.42
C LYS A 558 -11.94 11.90 22.02
N GLY A 559 -12.39 10.69 21.76
CA GLY A 559 -11.50 9.56 21.50
C GLY A 559 -10.82 9.70 20.17
N ALA A 560 -9.50 9.80 20.20
CA ALA A 560 -8.73 9.92 18.98
C ALA A 560 -7.34 9.32 19.16
N LEU A 561 -6.71 9.01 18.04
CA LEU A 561 -5.28 8.81 17.95
C LEU A 561 -4.64 10.05 17.32
N ARG A 562 -3.57 10.53 17.93
CA ARG A 562 -2.65 11.48 17.30
C ARG A 562 -1.33 10.76 17.08
N GLY A 563 -1.04 10.39 15.84
CA GLY A 563 0.10 9.53 15.52
C GLY A 563 -0.13 8.79 14.22
N THR A 564 0.16 7.50 14.22
CA THR A 564 0.04 6.65 13.04
C THR A 564 -0.44 5.27 13.47
N ILE A 565 -1.39 4.68 12.75
CA ILE A 565 -1.95 3.36 13.08
C ILE A 565 -2.10 2.49 11.83
N TRP A 566 -1.49 1.31 11.90
CA TRP A 566 -1.52 0.34 10.81
C TRP A 566 -2.19 -0.94 11.31
N VAL A 567 -3.29 -1.32 10.68
CA VAL A 567 -4.23 -2.32 11.20
C VAL A 567 -4.79 -3.18 10.08
N LYS A 568 -5.44 -4.30 10.43
CA LYS A 568 -6.14 -5.13 9.45
C LYS A 568 -7.29 -4.38 8.78
N GLY A 569 -8.09 -3.69 9.59
CA GLY A 569 -9.22 -2.89 9.15
C GLY A 569 -9.67 -1.94 10.25
N TRP A 570 -10.49 -0.96 9.89
CA TRP A 570 -10.89 0.11 10.79
C TRP A 570 -12.40 0.22 10.98
N ASN A 571 -12.79 0.58 12.21
CA ASN A 571 -14.17 0.82 12.67
C ASN A 571 -15.08 -0.40 12.48
N THR A 572 -14.58 -1.59 12.79
CA THR A 572 -15.40 -2.81 12.80
C THR A 572 -16.43 -2.78 13.93
N SER A 573 -17.44 -3.66 13.86
CA SER A 573 -18.57 -3.69 14.80
C SER A 573 -18.18 -3.83 16.28
N SER A 574 -16.97 -4.31 16.58
CA SER A 574 -16.42 -4.46 17.93
C SER A 574 -15.77 -3.18 18.50
N CYS A 575 -15.22 -2.31 17.65
CA CYS A 575 -14.56 -1.06 18.05
C CYS A 575 -15.22 0.18 17.40
N GLY A 576 -16.51 0.09 17.09
CA GLY A 576 -17.21 1.09 16.29
C GLY A 576 -17.64 2.33 17.10
N SER A 577 -17.27 3.52 16.64
CA SER A 577 -17.85 4.78 17.14
C SER A 577 -18.80 5.37 16.11
N ASN A 578 -19.93 5.89 16.59
CA ASN A 578 -20.82 6.76 15.81
C ASN A 578 -20.60 8.25 16.13
N GLY A 579 -19.53 8.59 16.87
CA GLY A 579 -19.24 9.96 17.27
C GLY A 579 -18.71 10.79 16.11
N ASN A 580 -19.29 11.97 15.88
CA ASN A 580 -18.84 12.91 14.84
C ASN A 580 -17.62 13.72 15.31
N HIS A 581 -16.46 13.07 15.38
CA HIS A 581 -15.18 13.69 15.72
C HIS A 581 -14.03 12.99 15.00
N LEU A 582 -12.87 13.66 15.02
CA LEU A 582 -11.65 13.19 14.41
C LEU A 582 -11.10 11.98 15.18
N HIS A 583 -10.99 10.83 14.53
CA HIS A 583 -10.51 9.60 15.13
C HIS A 583 -9.01 9.39 14.95
N VAL A 584 -8.43 9.81 13.81
CA VAL A 584 -6.96 9.75 13.61
C VAL A 584 -6.44 11.04 13.01
N THR A 585 -5.44 11.61 13.68
CA THR A 585 -4.64 12.76 13.23
C THR A 585 -3.21 12.31 12.97
N GLN A 586 -2.75 12.42 11.73
CA GLN A 586 -1.38 12.04 11.40
C GLN A 586 -0.37 13.00 12.00
N THR A 587 0.61 12.48 12.73
CA THR A 587 1.70 13.29 13.31
C THR A 587 3.07 12.62 13.33
N GLY A 588 3.21 11.40 12.81
CA GLY A 588 4.48 10.68 12.76
C GLY A 588 5.20 10.77 11.41
N ASN A 589 6.53 10.69 11.40
CA ASN A 589 7.35 10.56 10.20
C ASN A 589 8.10 9.21 10.18
N TRP A 590 8.49 8.75 8.99
CA TRP A 590 9.13 7.44 8.80
C TRP A 590 10.43 7.31 9.61
N SER A 591 11.22 8.39 9.64
CA SER A 591 12.47 8.47 10.40
C SER A 591 12.30 8.31 11.91
N ASP A 592 11.08 8.45 12.44
CA ASP A 592 10.79 8.35 13.87
C ASP A 592 10.40 6.94 14.32
N PHE A 593 10.09 6.05 13.36
CA PHE A 593 9.72 4.67 13.64
C PHE A 593 10.97 3.84 13.91
N TYR A 594 10.87 2.93 14.89
CA TYR A 594 11.95 2.03 15.26
C TYR A 594 11.46 0.60 15.10
N GLY A 595 12.28 -0.27 14.51
CA GLY A 595 11.92 -1.67 14.26
C GLY A 595 11.01 -1.89 13.05
N VAL A 596 10.62 -0.84 12.33
CA VAL A 596 9.76 -0.93 11.15
C VAL A 596 10.50 -0.38 9.94
N LYS A 597 10.58 -1.17 8.88
CA LYS A 597 11.17 -0.75 7.62
C LYS A 597 10.14 0.00 6.77
N ASN A 598 10.60 0.97 6.00
CA ASN A 598 9.79 1.58 4.95
C ASN A 598 9.40 0.46 3.96
N PRO A 599 8.13 0.33 3.53
CA PRO A 599 7.80 -0.53 2.42
C PRO A 599 8.70 -0.21 1.22
N GLU A 600 9.30 -1.23 0.65
CA GLU A 600 9.92 -1.09 -0.65
C GLU A 600 8.79 -0.92 -1.66
N ALA A 601 8.91 0.10 -2.52
CA ALA A 601 7.95 0.25 -3.60
C ALA A 601 8.10 -0.98 -4.50
N GLY A 602 7.11 -1.88 -4.50
CA GLY A 602 7.18 -3.09 -5.30
C GLY A 602 7.50 -2.76 -6.76
N PRO A 603 8.41 -3.51 -7.42
CA PRO A 603 8.72 -3.32 -8.83
C PRO A 603 7.52 -3.73 -9.66
N SER A 604 6.54 -2.84 -9.80
CA SER A 604 5.43 -3.07 -10.69
C SER A 604 5.86 -2.66 -12.09
N ILE A 605 5.97 -3.63 -12.98
CA ILE A 605 6.09 -3.40 -14.41
C ILE A 605 4.69 -3.54 -14.98
N VAL A 606 4.28 -2.58 -15.79
CA VAL A 606 2.98 -2.62 -16.48
C VAL A 606 3.23 -2.85 -17.96
N ILE A 607 2.60 -3.89 -18.47
CA ILE A 607 2.61 -4.22 -19.89
C ILE A 607 1.48 -3.45 -20.57
N GLY A 608 1.81 -2.52 -21.45
CA GLY A 608 0.79 -1.80 -22.21
C GLY A 608 0.34 -2.56 -23.46
N GLN A 609 -0.73 -2.07 -24.08
CA GLN A 609 -1.23 -2.63 -25.34
C GLN A 609 -0.18 -2.54 -26.46
N PRO A 610 -0.17 -3.52 -27.39
CA PRO A 610 0.86 -3.57 -28.42
C PRO A 610 0.73 -2.35 -29.36
N ALA A 611 1.83 -1.62 -29.54
CA ALA A 611 1.81 -0.35 -30.27
C ALA A 611 1.77 -0.54 -31.79
N THR A 612 2.37 -1.61 -32.30
CA THR A 612 2.40 -1.93 -33.73
C THR A 612 2.43 -3.44 -33.97
N VAL A 613 1.75 -3.91 -35.02
CA VAL A 613 1.81 -5.30 -35.48
C VAL A 613 2.24 -5.31 -36.94
N LYS A 614 3.39 -5.92 -37.22
CA LYS A 614 3.90 -6.14 -38.59
C LYS A 614 3.78 -7.61 -38.94
N THR A 615 3.20 -7.90 -40.10
CA THR A 615 3.10 -9.25 -40.65
C THR A 615 4.13 -9.41 -41.77
N GLU A 616 4.97 -10.43 -41.65
CA GLU A 616 5.93 -10.79 -42.68
C GLU A 616 5.54 -12.15 -43.26
N ALA A 617 5.51 -12.22 -44.59
CA ALA A 617 5.29 -13.49 -45.27
C ALA A 617 6.56 -14.35 -45.10
N PHE A 618 6.44 -15.49 -44.43
CA PHE A 618 7.55 -16.41 -44.28
C PHE A 618 7.83 -17.08 -45.63
N ASN A 619 9.06 -16.95 -46.14
CA ASN A 619 9.51 -17.64 -47.33
C ASN A 619 10.37 -18.84 -46.90
N PRO A 620 9.88 -20.09 -47.00
CA PRO A 620 10.64 -21.27 -46.57
C PRO A 620 11.84 -21.61 -47.48
N ASP A 621 12.00 -20.93 -48.62
CA ASP A 621 13.02 -21.22 -49.65
C ASP A 621 14.28 -20.33 -49.56
N ILE A 622 14.53 -19.71 -48.39
CA ILE A 622 15.81 -19.05 -48.03
C ILE A 622 16.28 -19.70 -46.74
#